data_AF-A0A484CWS7-F1
#
_entry.id   AF-A0A484CWS7-F1
#
_cell.length_a   1.000
_cell.length_b   1.000
_cell.length_c   1.000
_cell.angle_alpha   90.00
_cell.angle_beta   90.00
_cell.angle_gamma   90.00
#
_symmetry.space_group_name_H-M   'P 1'
#
loop_
_entity.id
_entity.type
_entity.pdbx_description
1 polymer ?
#
loop_
_entity_poly.entity_id
_entity_poly.type
_entity_poly.pdbx_seq_one_letter_code
_entity_poly.pdbx_strand_id
1 'polypeptide(L)'
;STQRQLYRVSTVDPFRKDCLTCSLFKSECTYYDTILNPNYQHVLLNCRGPGIPQTTLHSLSDMNKHKPVAMNTVLRHALMNRTIPKWERRTVQINNFALRLELLLPISLDETKEHPLLLILDSAPGGQAVSDLFSLSWDSVLVSSDSVIVARLDGRGSGFQGQRVLHDVHQRLGTVDVQDQADALEHMEDFLPLSCSSPTAPCSIVASLSLP
;
A
#
# COMPACT_ATOMS: atom_id res chain seq x y z
N SER A 1 4.89 -8.01 -1.90
CA SER A 1 3.83 -7.76 -2.91
C SER A 1 2.82 -6.85 -2.29
N THR A 2 2.47 -5.73 -2.90
CA THR A 2 1.45 -4.81 -2.39
C THR A 2 0.03 -5.30 -2.67
N GLN A 3 -0.10 -6.22 -3.63
CA GLN A 3 -1.37 -6.78 -4.10
C GLN A 3 -1.68 -8.13 -3.45
N ARG A 4 -2.97 -8.47 -3.38
CA ARG A 4 -3.49 -9.77 -2.97
C ARG A 4 -4.52 -10.21 -3.99
N GLN A 5 -4.28 -11.35 -4.64
CA GLN A 5 -5.09 -11.84 -5.76
C GLN A 5 -5.45 -13.30 -5.52
N LEU A 6 -6.61 -13.71 -6.00
CA LEU A 6 -7.05 -15.10 -5.97
C LEU A 6 -6.53 -15.82 -7.22
N TYR A 7 -5.82 -16.92 -7.01
CA TYR A 7 -5.32 -17.79 -8.08
C TYR A 7 -5.93 -19.18 -7.97
N ARG A 8 -6.11 -19.81 -9.13
CA ARG A 8 -6.41 -21.23 -9.26
C ARG A 8 -5.21 -21.93 -9.87
N VAL A 9 -4.79 -23.02 -9.25
CA VAL A 9 -3.68 -23.86 -9.72
C VAL A 9 -4.20 -25.28 -9.88
N SER A 10 -3.81 -25.94 -10.96
CA SER A 10 -4.18 -27.35 -11.18
C SER A 10 -3.27 -28.25 -10.35
N THR A 11 -3.85 -29.26 -9.69
CA THR A 11 -3.09 -30.29 -8.97
C THR A 11 -2.51 -31.36 -9.91
N VAL A 12 -3.05 -31.46 -11.12
CA VAL A 12 -2.60 -32.41 -12.16
C VAL A 12 -1.55 -31.76 -13.08
N ASP A 13 -1.68 -30.46 -13.31
CA ASP A 13 -0.73 -29.64 -14.08
C ASP A 13 -0.27 -28.44 -13.23
N PRO A 14 0.74 -28.62 -12.36
CA PRO A 14 1.14 -27.62 -11.38
C PRO A 14 1.73 -26.35 -12.01
N PHE A 15 2.07 -26.36 -13.30
CA PHE A 15 2.58 -25.20 -14.01
C PHE A 15 1.46 -24.27 -14.49
N ARG A 16 0.23 -24.76 -14.59
CA ARG A 16 -0.92 -23.94 -14.98
C ARG A 16 -1.49 -23.18 -13.79
N LYS A 17 -1.26 -21.87 -13.81
CA LYS A 17 -1.76 -20.90 -12.83
C LYS A 17 -2.69 -19.89 -13.51
N ASP A 18 -3.96 -19.92 -13.14
CA ASP A 18 -4.96 -18.96 -13.60
C ASP A 18 -5.17 -17.89 -12.52
N CYS A 19 -5.07 -16.60 -12.88
CA CYS A 19 -5.46 -15.53 -11.97
C CYS A 19 -6.96 -15.24 -12.12
N LEU A 20 -7.74 -15.50 -11.07
CA LEU A 20 -9.20 -15.33 -11.13
C LEU A 20 -9.63 -13.87 -10.96
N THR A 21 -8.82 -13.04 -10.30
CA THR A 21 -9.17 -11.66 -9.94
C THR A 21 -8.40 -10.59 -10.69
N CYS A 22 -7.30 -10.92 -11.37
CA CYS A 22 -6.42 -9.93 -12.01
C CYS A 22 -7.11 -9.06 -13.07
N SER A 23 -8.17 -9.57 -13.70
CA SER A 23 -8.96 -8.83 -14.70
C SER A 23 -10.28 -8.28 -14.18
N LEU A 24 -10.68 -8.64 -12.95
CA LEU A 24 -11.92 -8.17 -12.34
C LEU A 24 -11.70 -6.79 -11.74
N PHE A 25 -12.63 -5.86 -12.00
CA PHE A 25 -12.62 -4.51 -11.43
C PHE A 25 -11.24 -3.82 -11.52
N LYS A 26 -10.58 -3.96 -12.68
CA LYS A 26 -9.24 -3.40 -12.91
C LYS A 26 -9.18 -1.94 -12.46
N SER A 27 -8.04 -1.53 -11.91
CA SER A 27 -7.78 -0.21 -11.30
C SER A 27 -8.51 0.08 -9.99
N GLU A 28 -9.72 -0.44 -9.77
CA GLU A 28 -10.44 -0.28 -8.50
C GLU A 28 -10.06 -1.34 -7.46
N CYS A 29 -9.67 -2.53 -7.91
CA CYS A 29 -9.40 -3.63 -6.98
C CYS A 29 -8.20 -4.50 -7.33
N THR A 30 -7.22 -4.53 -6.43
CA THR A 30 -6.01 -5.37 -6.51
C THR A 30 -5.63 -6.00 -5.18
N TYR A 31 -6.35 -5.70 -4.10
CA TYR A 31 -6.23 -6.33 -2.80
C TYR A 31 -7.53 -7.05 -2.46
N TYR A 32 -7.51 -8.38 -2.55
CA TYR A 32 -8.65 -9.24 -2.26
C TYR A 32 -8.40 -10.08 -1.00
N ASP A 33 -9.46 -10.21 -0.21
CA ASP A 33 -9.67 -11.28 0.76
C ASP A 33 -10.85 -12.15 0.27
N THR A 34 -10.85 -13.45 0.55
CA THR A 34 -11.78 -14.38 -0.11
C THR A 34 -12.33 -15.44 0.83
N ILE A 35 -13.62 -15.72 0.69
CA ILE A 35 -14.29 -16.81 1.42
C ILE A 35 -14.92 -17.75 0.40
N LEU A 36 -14.45 -19.00 0.39
CA LEU A 36 -14.99 -20.05 -0.47
C LEU A 36 -16.14 -20.76 0.24
N ASN A 37 -17.16 -21.14 -0.54
CA ASN A 37 -18.21 -21.99 0.00
C ASN A 37 -17.74 -23.46 0.11
N PRO A 38 -18.36 -24.30 0.98
CA PRO A 38 -17.85 -25.65 1.28
C PRO A 38 -17.74 -26.59 0.06
N ASN A 39 -18.54 -26.36 -0.98
CA ASN A 39 -18.53 -27.18 -2.19
C ASN A 39 -17.71 -26.57 -3.35
N TYR A 40 -16.99 -25.47 -3.11
CA TYR A 40 -16.11 -24.80 -4.07
C TYR A 40 -16.78 -24.45 -5.40
N GLN A 41 -18.04 -24.05 -5.37
CA GLN A 41 -18.77 -23.56 -6.55
C GLN A 41 -18.81 -22.03 -6.60
N HIS A 42 -18.75 -21.38 -5.46
CA HIS A 42 -18.87 -19.93 -5.33
C HIS A 42 -17.78 -19.36 -4.43
N VAL A 43 -17.43 -18.11 -4.67
CA VAL A 43 -16.49 -17.36 -3.84
C VAL A 43 -17.06 -15.99 -3.52
N LEU A 44 -17.00 -15.62 -2.26
CA LEU A 44 -17.21 -14.26 -1.81
C LEU A 44 -15.86 -13.53 -1.90
N LEU A 45 -15.78 -12.53 -2.79
CA LEU A 45 -14.62 -11.68 -2.93
C LEU A 45 -14.85 -10.40 -2.13
N ASN A 46 -14.01 -10.18 -1.12
CA ASN A 46 -13.90 -8.93 -0.41
C ASN A 46 -12.81 -8.10 -1.08
N CYS A 47 -13.19 -7.21 -1.98
CA CYS A 47 -12.28 -6.17 -2.46
C CYS A 47 -11.98 -5.21 -1.32
N ARG A 48 -10.71 -5.10 -0.93
CA ARG A 48 -10.25 -4.21 0.14
C ARG A 48 -9.47 -3.01 -0.36
N GLY A 49 -9.22 -2.87 -1.66
CA GLY A 49 -8.53 -1.72 -2.24
C GLY A 49 -7.92 -1.99 -3.62
N PRO A 50 -7.38 -0.95 -4.29
CA PRO A 50 -7.12 0.39 -3.76
C PRO A 50 -8.32 1.33 -3.78
N GLY A 51 -9.38 1.00 -4.54
CA GLY A 51 -10.64 1.74 -4.53
C GLY A 51 -11.46 1.48 -3.26
N ILE A 52 -12.63 2.12 -3.19
CA ILE A 52 -13.53 1.95 -2.04
C ILE A 52 -13.92 0.46 -1.90
N PRO A 53 -13.71 -0.16 -0.72
CA PRO A 53 -13.95 -1.57 -0.52
C PRO A 53 -15.36 -2.00 -0.93
N GLN A 54 -15.47 -3.21 -1.45
CA GLN A 54 -16.74 -3.77 -1.89
C GLN A 54 -16.70 -5.30 -1.80
N THR A 55 -17.86 -5.91 -1.60
CA THR A 55 -18.00 -7.38 -1.51
C THR A 55 -18.94 -7.88 -2.60
N THR A 56 -18.49 -8.88 -3.34
CA THR A 56 -19.22 -9.49 -4.46
C THR A 56 -19.19 -11.03 -4.33
N LEU A 57 -20.29 -11.67 -4.71
CA LEU A 57 -20.41 -13.13 -4.78
C LEU A 57 -20.24 -13.58 -6.23
N HIS A 58 -19.25 -14.43 -6.51
CA HIS A 58 -18.92 -14.92 -7.86
C HIS A 58 -19.13 -16.43 -7.98
N SER A 59 -19.48 -16.90 -9.18
CA SER A 59 -19.38 -18.32 -9.55
C SER A 59 -17.95 -18.65 -9.95
N LEU A 60 -17.35 -19.72 -9.40
CA LEU A 60 -15.98 -20.14 -9.74
C LEU A 60 -15.87 -20.75 -11.14
N SER A 61 -16.99 -21.19 -11.73
CA SER A 61 -17.04 -21.64 -13.12
C SER A 61 -16.95 -20.49 -14.13
N ASP A 62 -17.37 -19.29 -13.74
CA ASP A 62 -17.33 -18.08 -14.57
C ASP A 62 -17.29 -16.85 -13.67
N MET A 63 -16.09 -16.30 -13.48
CA MET A 63 -15.84 -15.17 -12.58
C MET A 63 -16.57 -13.89 -13.01
N ASN A 64 -17.03 -13.78 -14.26
CA ASN A 64 -17.79 -12.60 -14.70
C ASN A 64 -19.23 -12.65 -14.19
N LYS A 65 -19.76 -13.83 -13.86
CA LYS A 65 -21.09 -13.99 -13.25
C LYS A 65 -21.01 -13.72 -11.76
N HIS A 66 -21.47 -12.54 -11.37
CA HIS A 66 -21.39 -12.11 -9.98
C HIS A 66 -22.62 -11.30 -9.54
N LYS A 67 -22.78 -11.21 -8.21
CA LYS A 67 -23.82 -10.40 -7.56
C LYS A 67 -23.18 -9.50 -6.51
N PRO A 68 -23.57 -8.21 -6.43
CA PRO A 68 -23.12 -7.34 -5.35
C PRO A 68 -23.72 -7.80 -4.02
N VAL A 69 -22.89 -7.85 -2.98
CA VAL A 69 -23.33 -8.14 -1.60
C VAL A 69 -23.27 -6.87 -0.75
N ALA A 70 -22.17 -6.11 -0.84
CA ALA A 70 -22.01 -4.84 -0.14
C ALA A 70 -21.16 -3.87 -0.96
N MET A 71 -21.69 -2.68 -1.27
CA MET A 71 -21.03 -1.70 -2.15
C MET A 71 -20.50 -0.46 -1.43
N ASN A 72 -20.67 -0.40 -0.10
CA ASN A 72 -20.28 0.74 0.75
C ASN A 72 -20.77 2.09 0.22
N THR A 73 -22.04 2.15 -0.20
CA THR A 73 -22.65 3.34 -0.82
C THR A 73 -22.57 4.56 0.08
N VAL A 74 -22.77 4.42 1.39
CA VAL A 74 -22.66 5.54 2.35
C VAL A 74 -21.27 6.16 2.31
N LEU A 75 -20.22 5.34 2.34
CA LEU A 75 -18.83 5.81 2.25
C LEU A 75 -18.55 6.46 0.88
N ARG A 76 -19.05 5.87 -0.21
CA ARG A 76 -18.94 6.45 -1.55
C ARG A 76 -19.52 7.87 -1.60
N HIS A 77 -20.74 8.06 -1.11
CA HIS A 77 -21.37 9.38 -1.08
C HIS A 77 -20.63 10.36 -0.16
N ALA A 78 -20.13 9.89 0.99
CA ALA A 78 -19.37 10.73 1.92
C ALA A 78 -18.05 11.25 1.31
N LEU A 79 -17.44 10.48 0.41
CA LEU A 79 -16.17 10.83 -0.24
C LEU A 79 -16.33 11.61 -1.55
N MET A 80 -17.52 11.65 -2.16
CA MET A 80 -17.75 12.35 -3.44
C MET A 80 -17.32 13.83 -3.42
N ASN A 81 -17.52 14.51 -2.30
CA ASN A 81 -17.22 15.93 -2.14
C ASN A 81 -15.98 16.18 -1.26
N ARG A 82 -15.09 15.19 -1.13
CA ARG A 82 -13.86 15.28 -0.34
C ARG A 82 -12.65 15.10 -1.24
N THR A 83 -11.62 15.89 -1.01
CA THR A 83 -10.31 15.67 -1.59
C THR A 83 -9.64 14.53 -0.84
N ILE A 84 -9.52 13.36 -1.47
CA ILE A 84 -8.77 12.22 -0.94
C ILE A 84 -7.33 12.24 -1.47
N PRO A 85 -6.33 11.87 -0.67
CA PRO A 85 -4.95 11.82 -1.16
C PRO A 85 -4.78 10.93 -2.39
N LYS A 86 -3.76 11.23 -3.19
CA LYS A 86 -3.27 10.34 -4.24
C LYS A 86 -2.20 9.43 -3.64
N TRP A 87 -2.37 8.12 -3.77
CA TRP A 87 -1.32 7.15 -3.47
C TRP A 87 -0.40 6.98 -4.67
N GLU A 88 0.90 7.11 -4.44
CA GLU A 88 1.93 6.81 -5.42
C GLU A 88 2.90 5.79 -4.85
N ARG A 89 3.07 4.65 -5.53
CA ARG A 89 3.93 3.56 -5.08
C ARG A 89 5.10 3.41 -6.02
N ARG A 90 6.29 3.36 -5.43
CA ARG A 90 7.56 3.22 -6.14
C ARG A 90 8.36 2.04 -5.59
N THR A 91 9.31 1.58 -6.38
CA THR A 91 10.34 0.65 -5.90
C THR A 91 11.66 1.40 -5.91
N VAL A 92 12.32 1.47 -4.76
CA VAL A 92 13.60 2.15 -4.57
C VAL A 92 14.70 1.10 -4.39
N GLN A 93 15.90 1.40 -4.89
CA GLN A 93 17.05 0.51 -4.75
C GLN A 93 17.95 1.03 -3.64
N ILE A 94 18.01 0.30 -2.52
CA ILE A 94 18.82 0.66 -1.35
C ILE A 94 19.65 -0.57 -0.97
N ASN A 95 20.97 -0.42 -0.87
CA ASN A 95 21.89 -1.48 -0.43
C ASN A 95 21.70 -2.84 -1.16
N ASN A 96 21.44 -2.82 -2.48
CA ASN A 96 21.13 -3.99 -3.32
C ASN A 96 19.78 -4.69 -3.02
N PHE A 97 18.84 -3.97 -2.41
CA PHE A 97 17.46 -4.41 -2.20
C PHE A 97 16.49 -3.48 -2.94
N ALA A 98 15.50 -4.11 -3.58
CA ALA A 98 14.38 -3.42 -4.20
C ALA A 98 13.25 -3.27 -3.16
N LEU A 99 13.21 -2.14 -2.47
CA LEU A 99 12.29 -1.87 -1.36
C LEU A 99 11.05 -1.11 -1.86
N ARG A 100 9.91 -1.27 -1.17
CA ARG A 100 8.66 -0.60 -1.56
C ARG A 100 8.51 0.71 -0.82
N LEU A 101 8.27 1.78 -1.57
CA LEU A 101 7.96 3.11 -1.07
C LEU A 101 6.52 3.45 -1.46
N GLU A 102 5.76 4.00 -0.53
CA GLU A 102 4.46 4.63 -0.78
C GLU A 102 4.50 6.10 -0.36
N LEU A 103 3.97 6.95 -1.22
CA LEU A 103 3.76 8.37 -1.00
C LEU A 103 2.27 8.66 -1.04
N LEU A 104 1.73 9.28 -0.01
CA LEU A 104 0.44 9.96 -0.06
C LEU A 104 0.70 11.43 -0.38
N LEU A 105 0.15 11.85 -1.50
CA LEU A 105 0.31 13.19 -2.05
C LEU A 105 -1.04 13.91 -2.08
N PRO A 106 -1.06 15.24 -1.91
CA PRO A 106 -2.23 16.04 -2.23
C PRO A 106 -2.62 15.84 -3.71
N ILE A 107 -3.92 15.86 -4.03
CA ILE A 107 -4.40 15.71 -5.42
C ILE A 107 -3.77 16.78 -6.33
N SER A 108 -3.69 18.01 -5.83
CA SER A 108 -3.11 19.17 -6.51
C SER A 108 -1.82 19.57 -5.80
N LEU A 109 -0.79 18.73 -5.89
CA LEU A 109 0.54 19.05 -5.39
C LEU A 109 1.13 20.21 -6.23
N ASP A 110 1.57 21.27 -5.57
CA ASP A 110 2.21 22.42 -6.19
C ASP A 110 3.73 22.22 -6.17
N GLU A 111 4.29 21.67 -7.24
CA GLU A 111 5.71 21.34 -7.32
C GLU A 111 6.65 22.56 -7.23
N THR A 112 6.11 23.77 -7.31
CA THR A 112 6.89 25.01 -7.15
C THR A 112 7.10 25.41 -5.69
N LYS A 113 6.38 24.77 -4.76
CA LYS A 113 6.46 25.04 -3.33
C LYS A 113 7.10 23.88 -2.59
N GLU A 114 7.80 24.23 -1.54
CA GLU A 114 8.30 23.27 -0.57
C GLU A 114 7.16 22.73 0.30
N HIS A 115 7.10 21.40 0.43
CA HIS A 115 6.12 20.72 1.27
C HIS A 115 6.79 20.00 2.45
N PRO A 116 6.18 19.97 3.64
CA PRO A 116 6.67 19.18 4.75
C PRO A 116 6.50 17.68 4.44
N LEU A 117 7.51 16.89 4.82
CA LEU A 117 7.51 15.43 4.69
C LEU A 117 7.31 14.78 6.06
N LEU A 118 6.32 13.91 6.13
CA LEU A 118 6.05 13.05 7.29
C LEU A 118 6.41 11.60 6.95
N LEU A 119 7.43 11.05 7.61
CA LEU A 119 7.79 9.64 7.47
C LEU A 119 7.10 8.82 8.57
N ILE A 120 6.20 7.91 8.17
CA ILE A 120 5.54 6.98 9.10
C ILE A 120 6.31 5.67 9.10
N LEU A 121 6.75 5.26 10.30
CA LEU A 121 7.58 4.08 10.49
C LEU A 121 6.74 2.90 10.96
N ASP A 122 6.83 1.80 10.21
CA ASP A 122 6.41 0.47 10.66
C ASP A 122 7.67 -0.40 10.81
N SER A 123 8.11 -0.58 12.05
CA SER A 123 9.34 -1.32 12.39
C SER A 123 9.06 -2.73 12.90
N ALA A 124 7.82 -3.20 12.82
CA ALA A 124 7.49 -4.57 13.22
C ALA A 124 8.09 -5.58 12.21
N PRO A 125 8.98 -6.49 12.64
CA PRO A 125 9.51 -7.53 11.75
C PRO A 125 8.38 -8.38 11.17
N GLY A 126 8.40 -8.58 9.85
CA GLY A 126 7.35 -9.26 9.11
C GLY A 126 6.12 -8.40 8.79
N GLY A 127 6.07 -7.15 9.27
CA GLY A 127 5.05 -6.16 8.95
C GLY A 127 5.07 -5.74 7.47
N GLN A 128 4.01 -5.03 7.06
CA GLN A 128 3.89 -4.48 5.71
C GLN A 128 3.06 -3.20 5.74
N ALA A 129 3.72 -2.07 5.63
CA ALA A 129 3.11 -0.75 5.55
C ALA A 129 2.67 -0.39 4.12
N VAL A 130 3.41 -0.82 3.10
CA VAL A 130 3.10 -0.47 1.70
C VAL A 130 2.21 -1.53 1.06
N SER A 131 0.95 -1.16 0.78
CA SER A 131 -0.08 -2.09 0.34
C SER A 131 -1.13 -1.41 -0.56
N ASP A 132 -1.78 -2.17 -1.43
CA ASP A 132 -2.94 -1.69 -2.21
C ASP A 132 -4.24 -1.69 -1.38
N LEU A 133 -4.15 -1.88 -0.07
CA LEU A 133 -5.28 -1.81 0.86
C LEU A 133 -5.81 -0.36 0.92
N PHE A 134 -7.12 -0.19 0.76
CA PHE A 134 -7.77 1.11 0.97
C PHE A 134 -7.80 1.44 2.46
N SER A 135 -7.25 2.60 2.80
CA SER A 135 -7.25 3.12 4.17
C SER A 135 -7.37 4.64 4.13
N LEU A 136 -8.20 5.19 5.01
CA LEU A 136 -8.26 6.61 5.31
C LEU A 136 -8.07 6.77 6.81
N SER A 137 -7.01 7.47 7.20
CA SER A 137 -6.63 7.68 8.60
C SER A 137 -6.25 9.15 8.83
N TRP A 138 -5.75 9.48 10.00
CA TRP A 138 -5.37 10.84 10.40
C TRP A 138 -4.35 11.48 9.45
N ASP A 139 -3.44 10.68 8.88
CA ASP A 139 -2.44 11.13 7.92
C ASP A 139 -3.08 11.56 6.59
N SER A 140 -4.20 10.95 6.21
CA SER A 140 -4.98 11.38 5.04
C SER A 140 -5.55 12.79 5.23
N VAL A 141 -5.88 13.17 6.47
CA VAL A 141 -6.35 14.53 6.79
C VAL A 141 -5.22 15.53 6.64
N LEU A 142 -4.02 15.24 7.17
CA LEU A 142 -2.85 16.11 7.03
C LEU A 142 -2.48 16.35 5.56
N VAL A 143 -2.52 15.30 4.74
CA VAL A 143 -2.23 15.41 3.31
C VAL A 143 -3.27 16.28 2.60
N SER A 144 -4.56 16.04 2.87
CA SER A 144 -5.65 16.74 2.19
C SER A 144 -5.88 18.17 2.68
N SER A 145 -5.61 18.48 3.95
CA SER A 145 -5.88 19.79 4.55
C SER A 145 -4.64 20.68 4.63
N ASP A 146 -3.48 20.11 4.96
CA ASP A 146 -2.27 20.88 5.26
C ASP A 146 -1.18 20.71 4.18
N SER A 147 -1.48 19.99 3.10
CA SER A 147 -0.55 19.72 1.98
C SER A 147 0.77 19.09 2.43
N VAL A 148 0.71 18.24 3.46
CA VAL A 148 1.84 17.43 3.93
C VAL A 148 2.02 16.24 2.99
N ILE A 149 3.27 15.91 2.64
CA ILE A 149 3.57 14.65 1.95
C ILE A 149 3.81 13.58 3.00
N VAL A 150 3.14 12.44 2.89
CA VAL A 150 3.35 11.32 3.81
C VAL A 150 4.05 10.19 3.09
N ALA A 151 5.12 9.66 3.68
CA ALA A 151 5.89 8.55 3.13
C ALA A 151 5.86 7.32 4.05
N ARG A 152 5.87 6.13 3.44
CA ARG A 152 6.04 4.83 4.10
C ARG A 152 7.00 3.98 3.29
N LEU A 153 7.96 3.35 3.97
CA LEU A 153 8.91 2.44 3.35
C LEU A 153 8.85 1.07 4.01
N ASP A 154 8.61 0.04 3.20
CA ASP A 154 8.84 -1.35 3.60
C ASP A 154 10.31 -1.71 3.39
N GLY A 155 11.11 -1.44 4.42
CA GLY A 155 12.54 -1.73 4.46
C GLY A 155 12.88 -3.22 4.64
N ARG A 156 14.15 -3.51 4.89
CA ARG A 156 14.59 -4.84 5.30
C ARG A 156 13.92 -5.24 6.62
N GLY A 157 13.58 -6.52 6.72
CA GLY A 157 12.72 -7.05 7.79
C GLY A 157 11.22 -7.02 7.50
N SER A 158 10.77 -6.27 6.49
CA SER A 158 9.36 -6.30 6.07
C SER A 158 8.96 -7.64 5.44
N GLY A 159 7.67 -7.97 5.57
CA GLY A 159 7.06 -9.18 5.05
C GLY A 159 6.75 -9.11 3.55
N PHE A 160 6.33 -10.24 2.98
CA PHE A 160 5.81 -10.36 1.61
C PHE A 160 6.78 -9.95 0.47
N GLN A 161 8.06 -9.75 0.75
CA GLN A 161 9.10 -9.42 -0.25
C GLN A 161 10.17 -10.53 -0.41
N GLY A 162 9.89 -11.72 0.14
CA GLY A 162 10.79 -12.87 0.08
C GLY A 162 11.67 -13.00 1.33
N GLN A 163 12.23 -14.19 1.51
CA GLN A 163 12.93 -14.56 2.74
C GLN A 163 14.23 -13.77 2.95
N ARG A 164 14.88 -13.31 1.87
CA ARG A 164 16.09 -12.50 1.94
C ARG A 164 15.84 -11.13 2.57
N VAL A 165 14.72 -10.48 2.24
CA VAL A 165 14.32 -9.19 2.86
C VAL A 165 13.94 -9.42 4.31
N LEU A 166 13.11 -10.43 4.59
CA LEU A 166 12.58 -10.70 5.92
C LEU A 166 13.67 -11.01 6.96
N HIS A 167 14.68 -11.78 6.59
CA HIS A 167 15.70 -12.24 7.54
C HIS A 167 16.93 -11.32 7.65
N ASP A 168 17.04 -10.25 6.87
CA ASP A 168 18.22 -9.38 6.95
C ASP A 168 18.33 -8.64 8.30
N VAL A 169 17.20 -8.43 8.98
CA VAL A 169 17.15 -7.89 10.35
C VAL A 169 17.58 -8.88 11.45
N HIS A 170 17.83 -10.16 11.12
CA HIS A 170 18.20 -11.15 12.13
C HIS A 170 19.46 -10.72 12.88
N GLN A 171 19.35 -10.65 14.22
CA GLN A 171 20.40 -10.16 15.13
C GLN A 171 20.85 -8.70 14.89
N ARG A 172 20.11 -7.92 14.09
CA ARG A 172 20.43 -6.52 13.71
C ARG A 172 19.19 -5.61 13.72
N LEU A 173 18.22 -5.92 14.58
CA LEU A 173 16.98 -5.15 14.75
C LEU A 173 17.30 -3.71 15.21
N GLY A 174 16.66 -2.71 14.61
CA GLY A 174 16.88 -1.29 14.91
C GLY A 174 18.16 -0.73 14.28
N THR A 175 18.89 -1.51 13.49
CA THR A 175 20.10 -1.06 12.78
C THR A 175 19.85 -0.97 11.29
N VAL A 176 19.49 -2.09 10.66
CA VAL A 176 19.33 -2.15 9.20
C VAL A 176 18.04 -1.48 8.72
N ASP A 177 16.97 -1.59 9.50
CA ASP A 177 15.69 -0.94 9.24
C ASP A 177 15.82 0.57 9.39
N VAL A 178 16.49 1.06 10.44
CA VAL A 178 16.74 2.50 10.61
C VAL A 178 17.60 3.06 9.48
N GLN A 179 18.63 2.32 9.05
CA GLN A 179 19.45 2.72 7.91
C GLN A 179 18.62 2.83 6.62
N ASP A 180 17.74 1.85 6.33
CA ASP A 180 16.91 1.89 5.12
C ASP A 180 15.96 3.09 5.13
N GLN A 181 15.44 3.49 6.29
CA GLN A 181 14.56 4.66 6.42
C GLN A 181 15.33 5.97 6.20
N ALA A 182 16.58 6.06 6.66
CA ALA A 182 17.45 7.21 6.41
C ALA A 182 17.85 7.29 4.93
N ASP A 183 18.31 6.18 4.34
CA ASP A 183 18.70 6.11 2.93
C ASP A 183 17.49 6.45 2.01
N ALA A 184 16.28 6.03 2.39
CA ALA A 184 15.07 6.38 1.65
C ALA A 184 14.72 7.86 1.73
N LEU A 185 15.00 8.51 2.86
CA LEU A 185 14.80 9.94 3.02
C LEU A 185 15.72 10.73 2.08
N GLU A 186 17.01 10.40 2.06
CA GLU A 186 17.98 10.99 1.12
C GLU A 186 17.52 10.78 -0.34
N HIS A 187 17.05 9.58 -0.67
CA HIS A 187 16.56 9.29 -2.01
C HIS A 187 15.30 10.10 -2.39
N MET A 188 14.44 10.44 -1.42
CA MET A 188 13.23 11.25 -1.67
C MET A 188 13.54 12.71 -1.96
N GLU A 189 14.63 13.25 -1.40
CA GLU A 189 15.08 14.62 -1.67
C GLU A 189 15.43 14.84 -3.15
N ASP A 190 15.86 13.79 -3.86
CA ASP A 190 16.24 13.87 -5.28
C ASP A 190 15.05 14.13 -6.22
N PHE A 191 13.82 13.79 -5.80
CA PHE A 191 12.65 13.81 -6.70
C PHE A 191 11.39 14.45 -6.12
N LEU A 192 11.42 14.96 -4.88
CA LEU A 192 10.31 15.68 -4.27
C LEU A 192 10.72 17.12 -3.89
N PRO A 193 9.81 18.09 -4.04
CA PRO A 193 10.03 19.47 -3.59
C PRO A 193 9.80 19.56 -2.07
N LEU A 194 10.80 19.14 -1.29
CA LEU A 194 10.71 19.05 0.17
C LEU A 194 11.22 20.32 0.86
N SER A 195 10.52 20.74 1.92
CA SER A 195 10.97 21.83 2.80
C SER A 195 12.26 21.53 3.57
N CYS A 196 12.63 20.25 3.59
CA CYS A 196 13.89 19.75 4.16
C CYS A 196 15.13 20.17 3.36
N SER A 197 14.97 20.53 2.08
CA SER A 197 16.10 20.93 1.22
C SER A 197 16.60 22.35 1.51
N SER A 198 15.86 23.14 2.30
CA SER A 198 16.25 24.51 2.67
C SER A 198 17.28 24.51 3.80
N PRO A 199 18.47 25.13 3.62
CA PRO A 199 19.50 25.23 4.67
C PRO A 199 19.06 26.08 5.88
N THR A 200 17.91 26.74 5.80
CA THR A 200 17.37 27.66 6.83
C THR A 200 16.19 27.09 7.61
N ALA A 201 15.64 25.94 7.23
CA ALA A 201 14.50 25.32 7.90
C ALA A 201 14.90 23.95 8.46
N PRO A 202 14.79 23.71 9.78
CA PRO A 202 14.97 22.36 10.29
C PRO A 202 13.90 21.45 9.69
N CYS A 203 14.34 20.31 9.15
CA CYS A 203 13.44 19.23 8.75
C CYS A 203 12.45 18.95 9.88
N SER A 204 11.17 19.24 9.65
CA SER A 204 10.11 18.71 10.52
C SER A 204 9.80 17.27 10.11
N ILE A 205 10.82 16.40 10.13
CA ILE A 205 10.63 14.96 9.99
C ILE A 205 10.05 14.49 11.31
N VAL A 206 8.73 14.40 11.37
CA VAL A 206 8.05 13.78 12.49
C VAL A 206 7.98 12.29 12.19
N ALA A 207 8.87 11.51 12.78
CA ALA A 207 8.73 10.06 12.77
C ALA A 207 7.58 9.69 13.70
N SER A 208 6.47 9.21 13.14
CA SER A 208 5.36 8.66 13.92
C SER A 208 5.41 7.14 13.88
N LEU A 209 5.37 6.51 15.06
CA LEU A 209 5.21 5.07 15.18
C LEU A 209 3.74 4.74 14.95
N SER A 210 3.45 3.88 13.97
CA SER A 210 2.16 3.23 13.90
C SER A 210 2.02 2.25 15.07
N LEU A 211 1.26 2.64 16.10
CA LEU A 211 0.85 1.73 17.16
C LEU A 211 -0.21 0.75 16.61
N PRO A 212 -0.15 -0.54 16.97
CA PRO A 212 -1.10 -1.56 16.52
C PRO A 212 -2.54 -1.36 17.04
#